data_AF-A0A6U0AF01-F1
#
_entry.id   AF-A0A6U0AF01-F1
#
_cell.length_a   1.000
_cell.length_b   1.000
_cell.length_c   1.000
_cell.angle_alpha   90.00
_cell.angle_beta   90.00
_cell.angle_gamma   90.00
#
_symmetry.space_group_name_H-M   'P 1'
#
loop_
_entity.id
_entity.type
_entity.pdbx_description
1 polymer ?
#
loop_
_entity_poly.entity_id
_entity_poly.type
_entity_poly.pdbx_seq_one_letter_code
_entity_poly.pdbx_strand_id
1 'polypeptide(L)'
;MACRASRACGVSCSARTTRGGARGARATTSSASGKTASATRLGAGAGRATWTVRSALTTPQDEYELDEVDYRGNLCLFLDSADEETWNAWLPTGMFTGVTTNPAILERDGVECSVESLSELARNALEFDAVTEFQVQTWGEDSDEMWKNGIALAKRDPDAIVVKVPATLEGIKAANALVADGVRVTITAAYAPHQVLIAASIGANYVAPYLGRMNDAGRDGMGTIISMQETVDALESDMRILVASVRTAAELSKLAAKGCDTFTISEKVAAEMFADPLTTQAALDFENAAARMAPKPPKEEKKKVEKPVEQSVEQPAEVEVVPAEEFTNDIDTD
;
A
#
# COMPACT_ATOMS: atom_id res chain seq x y z
N MET A 1 -58.79 1.83 -14.15
CA MET A 1 -58.42 3.16 -14.69
C MET A 1 -57.21 3.62 -13.90
N ALA A 2 -56.00 3.88 -14.40
CA ALA A 2 -55.49 3.92 -15.76
C ALA A 2 -54.09 3.27 -15.79
N CYS A 3 -53.77 2.74 -16.97
CA CYS A 3 -52.56 2.02 -17.35
C CYS A 3 -51.67 2.97 -18.19
N ARG A 4 -50.38 2.62 -18.34
CA ARG A 4 -49.30 3.15 -19.26
C ARG A 4 -48.17 3.86 -18.51
N ALA A 5 -46.89 3.67 -18.83
CA ALA A 5 -46.24 2.83 -19.84
C ALA A 5 -44.75 2.65 -19.51
N SER A 6 -44.24 1.49 -19.90
CA SER A 6 -42.84 1.11 -20.01
C SER A 6 -42.08 2.00 -21.01
N ARG A 7 -40.80 2.30 -20.73
CA ARG A 7 -39.79 2.63 -21.75
C ARG A 7 -38.50 1.89 -21.44
N ALA A 8 -38.03 1.18 -22.45
CA ALA A 8 -36.84 0.36 -22.48
C ALA A 8 -35.64 1.15 -23.07
N CYS A 9 -34.46 0.67 -22.66
CA CYS A 9 -33.22 0.50 -23.41
C CYS A 9 -32.53 1.71 -24.06
N GLY A 10 -31.26 1.89 -23.69
CA GLY A 10 -30.29 2.76 -24.34
C GLY A 10 -28.87 2.43 -23.87
N VAL A 11 -28.43 1.18 -24.07
CA VAL A 11 -27.03 0.77 -23.88
C VAL A 11 -26.24 1.27 -25.09
N SER A 12 -25.37 2.26 -24.89
CA SER A 12 -24.38 2.66 -25.88
C SER A 12 -23.10 1.83 -25.69
N CYS A 13 -22.93 0.83 -26.54
CA CYS A 13 -21.69 0.07 -26.70
C CYS A 13 -20.62 0.97 -27.37
N SER A 14 -19.60 1.38 -26.61
CA SER A 14 -18.39 2.00 -27.18
C SER A 14 -17.40 0.89 -27.50
N ALA A 15 -17.29 0.53 -28.77
CA ALA A 15 -16.24 -0.35 -29.28
C ALA A 15 -14.85 0.23 -28.93
N ARG A 16 -14.04 -0.51 -28.16
CA ARG A 16 -12.62 -0.22 -28.01
C ARG A 16 -11.84 -1.37 -28.63
N THR A 17 -10.99 -0.97 -29.58
CA THR A 17 -10.15 -1.78 -30.45
C THR A 17 -9.25 -2.75 -29.69
N THR A 18 -9.29 -4.01 -30.10
CA THR A 18 -8.33 -5.05 -29.75
C THR A 18 -6.94 -4.71 -30.30
N ARG A 19 -5.88 -4.87 -29.49
CA ARG A 19 -4.50 -5.02 -29.97
C ARG A 19 -4.00 -6.41 -29.62
N GLY A 20 -4.20 -7.34 -30.55
CA GLY A 20 -3.46 -8.60 -30.62
C GLY A 20 -2.11 -8.37 -31.28
N GLY A 21 -1.05 -8.93 -30.71
CA GLY A 21 0.29 -8.89 -31.27
C GLY A 21 0.46 -9.80 -32.49
N ALA A 22 1.24 -9.35 -33.47
CA ALA A 22 1.92 -10.21 -34.42
C ALA A 22 3.19 -9.52 -34.95
N ARG A 23 4.31 -10.26 -34.85
CA ARG A 23 5.62 -9.94 -35.43
C ARG A 23 5.55 -9.99 -36.95
N GLY A 24 6.22 -9.06 -37.64
CA GLY A 24 6.44 -9.12 -39.10
C GLY A 24 7.33 -7.97 -39.57
N ALA A 25 8.42 -8.30 -40.25
CA ALA A 25 9.51 -7.39 -40.59
C ALA A 25 9.29 -6.60 -41.89
N ARG A 26 10.00 -5.45 -41.94
CA ARG A 26 10.73 -4.83 -43.06
C ARG A 26 10.10 -3.70 -43.91
N ALA A 27 10.97 -2.67 -44.06
CA ALA A 27 11.23 -1.80 -45.22
C ALA A 27 10.44 -0.48 -45.39
N THR A 28 11.11 0.59 -44.93
CA THR A 28 11.34 1.89 -45.58
C THR A 28 10.57 2.22 -46.86
N THR A 29 9.90 3.38 -46.88
CA THR A 29 10.04 4.41 -47.92
C THR A 29 9.50 5.76 -47.44
N SER A 30 10.25 6.82 -47.77
CA SER A 30 9.96 8.24 -47.55
C SER A 30 8.92 8.79 -48.54
N SER A 31 8.12 9.77 -48.13
CA SER A 31 8.00 11.05 -48.86
C SER A 31 7.22 12.09 -48.06
N ALA A 32 7.58 13.35 -48.27
CA ALA A 32 7.19 14.53 -47.52
C ALA A 32 6.01 15.31 -48.16
N SER A 33 5.50 16.27 -47.36
CA SER A 33 5.06 17.63 -47.74
C SER A 33 3.57 17.95 -47.55
N GLY A 34 3.33 19.12 -46.93
CA GLY A 34 2.03 19.82 -46.95
C GLY A 34 1.72 20.68 -45.72
N LYS A 35 2.21 21.93 -45.69
CA LYS A 35 1.84 23.02 -44.75
C LYS A 35 0.36 23.43 -44.95
N THR A 36 -0.43 23.84 -43.95
CA THR A 36 -0.66 25.17 -43.31
C THR A 36 -2.04 25.05 -42.60
N ALA A 37 -2.49 25.75 -41.57
CA ALA A 37 -2.36 27.14 -41.15
C ALA A 37 -2.80 27.32 -39.68
N SER A 38 -2.37 28.45 -39.13
CA SER A 38 -2.58 28.98 -37.77
C SER A 38 -4.00 29.47 -37.48
N ALA A 39 -4.44 29.39 -36.22
CA ALA A 39 -5.40 30.32 -35.62
C ALA A 39 -5.15 30.46 -34.11
N THR A 40 -4.61 31.62 -33.73
CA THR A 40 -4.37 32.09 -32.37
C THR A 40 -5.69 32.56 -31.72
N ARG A 41 -5.92 32.24 -30.44
CA ARG A 41 -6.77 33.05 -29.54
C ARG A 41 -6.05 33.28 -28.22
N LEU A 42 -5.98 34.56 -27.86
CA LEU A 42 -5.47 35.15 -26.63
C LEU A 42 -6.55 35.15 -25.53
N GLY A 43 -6.11 34.99 -24.29
CA GLY A 43 -6.80 35.32 -23.03
C GLY A 43 -5.92 34.87 -21.87
N ALA A 44 -5.06 35.71 -21.30
CA ALA A 44 -5.35 36.61 -20.15
C ALA A 44 -6.06 35.86 -19.01
N GLY A 45 -5.56 35.68 -17.80
CA GLY A 45 -4.35 36.12 -17.10
C GLY A 45 -4.65 36.01 -15.59
N ALA A 46 -3.70 35.53 -14.77
CA ALA A 46 -3.65 35.78 -13.32
C ALA A 46 -2.32 35.20 -12.78
N GLY A 47 -1.30 36.06 -12.69
CA GLY A 47 -0.01 35.72 -12.11
C GLY A 47 -0.12 35.52 -10.61
N ARG A 48 0.37 34.39 -10.11
CA ARG A 48 0.68 34.18 -8.70
C ARG A 48 2.15 34.53 -8.51
N ALA A 49 2.43 35.57 -7.73
CA ALA A 49 3.79 35.97 -7.38
C ALA A 49 4.40 34.94 -6.41
N THR A 50 5.39 34.19 -6.86
CA THR A 50 6.23 33.33 -6.01
C THR A 50 7.43 34.14 -5.52
N TRP A 51 7.56 34.27 -4.21
CA TRP A 51 8.76 34.79 -3.57
C TRP A 51 9.91 33.79 -3.73
N THR A 52 10.88 34.09 -4.60
CA THR A 52 12.14 33.34 -4.70
C THR A 52 13.08 33.73 -3.57
N VAL A 53 13.30 32.81 -2.63
CA VAL A 53 14.55 32.80 -1.83
C VAL A 53 15.62 32.19 -2.73
N ARG A 54 16.54 33.04 -3.23
CA ARG A 54 17.70 32.58 -4.01
C ARG A 54 18.70 31.89 -3.09
N SER A 55 18.66 30.57 -3.02
CA SER A 55 19.83 29.76 -2.65
C SER A 55 20.67 29.56 -3.91
N ALA A 56 21.81 30.25 -3.97
CA ALA A 56 22.73 30.20 -5.09
C ALA A 56 23.62 28.95 -5.03
N LEU A 57 23.04 27.77 -5.29
CA LEU A 57 23.76 26.55 -5.65
C LEU A 57 22.90 25.75 -6.63
N THR A 58 22.78 26.26 -7.86
CA THR A 58 22.18 25.52 -8.98
C THR A 58 23.18 24.47 -9.46
N THR A 59 23.08 23.26 -8.92
CA THR A 59 23.55 22.06 -9.62
C THR A 59 22.69 21.91 -10.88
N PRO A 60 23.25 21.54 -12.05
CA PRO A 60 22.43 21.13 -13.19
C PRO A 60 21.56 19.96 -12.72
N GLN A 61 20.26 20.19 -12.55
CA GLN A 61 19.31 19.09 -12.55
C GLN A 61 19.25 18.67 -14.00
N ASP A 62 20.06 17.67 -14.36
CA ASP A 62 19.77 16.85 -15.52
C ASP A 62 18.35 16.32 -15.28
N GLU A 63 17.37 16.88 -15.99
CA GLU A 63 16.02 16.33 -16.05
C GLU A 63 16.14 14.96 -16.71
N TYR A 64 16.33 13.92 -15.90
CA TYR A 64 16.21 12.55 -16.35
C TYR A 64 14.73 12.32 -16.67
N GLU A 65 14.36 12.44 -17.94
CA GLU A 65 13.11 11.87 -18.45
C GLU A 65 13.20 10.35 -18.28
N LEU A 66 12.66 9.84 -17.17
CA LEU A 66 12.44 8.42 -16.99
C LEU A 66 11.17 8.07 -17.75
N ASP A 67 11.26 7.14 -18.70
CA ASP A 67 10.07 6.49 -19.25
C ASP A 67 9.26 5.89 -18.08
N GLU A 68 8.01 6.35 -17.89
CA GLU A 68 7.11 5.81 -16.86
C GLU A 68 6.69 4.39 -17.23
N VAL A 69 7.56 3.43 -16.94
CA VAL A 69 7.24 2.00 -17.03
C VAL A 69 6.66 1.57 -15.69
N ASP A 70 5.39 1.20 -15.68
CA ASP A 70 4.75 0.60 -14.51
C ASP A 70 5.12 -0.89 -14.39
N TYR A 71 6.06 -1.17 -13.48
CA TYR A 71 6.49 -2.53 -13.15
C TYR A 71 5.57 -3.25 -12.17
N ARG A 72 4.57 -2.58 -11.58
CA ARG A 72 3.64 -3.18 -10.61
C ARG A 72 2.62 -4.07 -11.30
N GLY A 73 2.32 -3.80 -12.56
CA GLY A 73 1.23 -4.45 -13.27
C GLY A 73 -0.08 -4.26 -12.50
N ASN A 74 -0.90 -5.31 -12.44
CA ASN A 74 -2.20 -5.24 -11.79
C ASN A 74 -2.17 -5.58 -10.30
N LEU A 75 -1.01 -5.86 -9.68
CA LEU A 75 -0.96 -6.37 -8.30
C LEU A 75 -1.48 -5.34 -7.28
N CYS A 76 -2.41 -5.76 -6.43
CA CYS A 76 -2.86 -5.01 -5.26
C CYS A 76 -2.68 -5.86 -4.00
N LEU A 77 -1.86 -5.37 -3.08
CA LEU A 77 -1.71 -5.96 -1.75
C LEU A 77 -2.35 -5.06 -0.71
N PHE A 78 -3.12 -5.67 0.18
CA PHE A 78 -3.75 -5.02 1.32
C PHE A 78 -3.24 -5.62 2.62
N LEU A 79 -3.14 -4.78 3.64
CA LEU A 79 -2.82 -5.20 5.00
C LEU A 79 -4.13 -5.43 5.78
N ASP A 80 -4.30 -6.61 6.38
CA ASP A 80 -5.52 -7.01 7.10
C ASP A 80 -5.38 -6.70 8.60
N SER A 81 -5.50 -5.41 8.95
CA SER A 81 -5.30 -4.91 10.32
C SER A 81 -6.10 -3.63 10.59
N ALA A 82 -6.47 -3.43 11.86
CA ALA A 82 -6.99 -2.17 12.40
C ALA A 82 -6.05 -1.57 13.47
N ASP A 83 -4.83 -2.11 13.59
CA ASP A 83 -3.79 -1.64 14.51
C ASP A 83 -2.80 -0.69 13.82
N GLU A 84 -2.69 0.52 14.33
CA GLU A 84 -1.80 1.55 13.81
C GLU A 84 -0.31 1.25 14.08
N GLU A 85 0.04 0.48 15.11
CA GLU A 85 1.43 0.08 15.32
C GLU A 85 1.89 -0.83 14.18
N THR A 86 1.06 -1.82 13.83
CA THR A 86 1.25 -2.64 12.63
C THR A 86 1.38 -1.77 11.37
N TRP A 87 0.53 -0.76 11.21
CA TRP A 87 0.57 0.12 10.04
C TRP A 87 1.87 0.91 9.93
N ASN A 88 2.35 1.48 11.04
CA ASN A 88 3.62 2.21 11.09
C ASN A 88 4.82 1.33 10.75
N ALA A 89 4.76 0.04 11.04
CA ALA A 89 5.81 -0.91 10.66
C ALA A 89 5.77 -1.30 9.17
N TRP A 90 4.58 -1.46 8.60
CA TRP A 90 4.40 -2.13 7.30
C TRP A 90 4.02 -1.22 6.14
N LEU A 91 3.20 -0.19 6.34
CA LEU A 91 2.77 0.70 5.25
C LEU A 91 3.91 1.54 4.65
N PRO A 92 4.94 1.99 5.41
CA PRO A 92 6.10 2.68 4.84
C PRO A 92 6.93 1.86 3.85
N THR A 93 6.75 0.53 3.81
CA THR A 93 7.41 -0.31 2.80
C THR A 93 6.95 0.00 1.37
N GLY A 94 5.78 0.65 1.22
CA GLY A 94 5.18 0.97 -0.08
C GLY A 94 4.59 -0.22 -0.84
N MET A 95 4.62 -1.42 -0.24
CA MET A 95 4.10 -2.64 -0.85
C MET A 95 2.56 -2.72 -0.83
N PHE A 96 1.92 -2.09 0.15
CA PHE A 96 0.48 -2.17 0.36
C PHE A 96 -0.23 -0.98 -0.29
N THR A 97 -1.10 -1.29 -1.26
CA THR A 97 -2.01 -0.33 -1.91
C THR A 97 -3.17 0.07 -0.99
N GLY A 98 -3.43 -0.73 0.04
CA GLY A 98 -4.57 -0.49 0.91
C GLY A 98 -4.55 -1.25 2.22
N VAL A 99 -5.60 -1.02 3.00
CA VAL A 99 -5.87 -1.74 4.25
C VAL A 99 -7.27 -2.33 4.17
N THR A 100 -7.46 -3.52 4.73
CA THR A 100 -8.80 -4.07 4.95
C THR A 100 -9.07 -4.33 6.42
N THR A 101 -10.31 -4.08 6.83
CA THR A 101 -10.80 -4.39 8.16
C THR A 101 -12.05 -5.28 8.08
N ASN A 102 -12.46 -5.81 9.23
CA ASN A 102 -13.75 -6.43 9.46
C ASN A 102 -14.03 -6.45 10.99
N PRO A 103 -15.26 -6.72 11.44
CA PRO A 103 -15.59 -6.67 12.87
C PRO A 103 -14.72 -7.56 13.76
N ALA A 104 -14.28 -8.73 13.29
CA ALA A 104 -13.41 -9.61 14.08
C ALA A 104 -11.97 -9.07 14.20
N ILE A 105 -11.52 -8.27 13.22
CA ILE A 105 -10.24 -7.55 13.29
C ILE A 105 -10.35 -6.37 14.25
N LEU A 106 -11.43 -5.60 14.17
CA LEU A 106 -11.69 -4.49 15.10
C LEU A 106 -11.72 -4.99 16.54
N GLU A 107 -12.41 -6.13 16.79
CA GLU A 107 -12.44 -6.77 18.11
C GLU A 107 -11.05 -7.19 18.58
N ARG A 108 -10.26 -7.84 17.72
CA ARG A 108 -8.88 -8.26 18.03
C ARG A 108 -7.99 -7.07 18.39
N ASP A 109 -8.13 -5.96 17.67
CA ASP A 109 -7.27 -4.78 17.79
C ASP A 109 -7.83 -3.74 18.78
N GLY A 110 -8.95 -4.04 19.45
CA GLY A 110 -9.55 -3.18 20.48
C GLY A 110 -10.18 -1.90 19.94
N VAL A 111 -10.60 -1.89 18.67
CA VAL A 111 -11.24 -0.74 18.02
C VAL A 111 -12.77 -0.88 18.06
N GLU A 112 -13.47 0.21 18.40
CA GLU A 112 -14.92 0.25 18.38
C GLU A 112 -15.48 0.09 16.95
N CYS A 113 -16.53 -0.72 16.81
CA CYS A 113 -17.27 -0.86 15.56
C CYS A 113 -18.31 0.27 15.43
N SER A 114 -17.86 1.48 15.10
CA SER A 114 -18.69 2.65 14.85
C SER A 114 -18.29 3.36 13.56
N VAL A 115 -19.18 4.18 12.99
CA VAL A 115 -18.86 4.96 11.79
C VAL A 115 -17.72 5.92 12.10
N GLU A 116 -17.75 6.56 13.26
CA GLU A 116 -16.75 7.52 13.73
C GLU A 116 -15.36 6.88 13.82
N SER A 117 -15.22 5.77 14.55
CA SER A 117 -13.93 5.08 14.72
C SER A 117 -13.38 4.55 13.39
N LEU A 118 -14.23 3.99 12.52
CA LEU A 118 -13.80 3.54 11.21
C LEU A 118 -13.41 4.69 10.27
N SER A 119 -14.05 5.86 10.41
CA SER A 119 -13.70 7.06 9.65
C SER A 119 -12.35 7.64 10.09
N GLU A 120 -12.03 7.52 11.37
CA GLU A 120 -10.72 7.91 11.91
C GLU A 120 -9.63 6.95 11.44
N LEU A 121 -9.84 5.64 11.57
CA LEU A 121 -8.94 4.63 11.05
C LEU A 121 -8.65 4.80 9.56
N ALA A 122 -9.69 5.04 8.75
CA ALA A 122 -9.52 5.27 7.31
C ALA A 122 -8.64 6.50 7.04
N ARG A 123 -8.84 7.61 7.76
CA ARG A 123 -8.00 8.80 7.60
C ARG A 123 -6.54 8.50 7.95
N ASN A 124 -6.29 7.83 9.06
CA ASN A 124 -4.93 7.53 9.52
C ASN A 124 -4.20 6.60 8.54
N ALA A 125 -4.88 5.58 8.01
CA ALA A 125 -4.31 4.70 6.98
C ALA A 125 -3.99 5.44 5.67
N LEU A 126 -4.81 6.42 5.29
CA LEU A 126 -4.64 7.22 4.07
C LEU A 126 -3.56 8.31 4.18
N GLU A 127 -2.93 8.49 5.34
CA GLU A 127 -1.75 9.38 5.48
C GLU A 127 -0.48 8.76 4.87
N PHE A 128 -0.48 7.46 4.58
CA PHE A 128 0.66 6.77 3.97
C PHE A 128 0.58 6.85 2.43
N ASP A 129 1.62 7.39 1.79
CA ASP A 129 1.64 7.71 0.34
C ASP A 129 1.22 6.55 -0.59
N ALA A 130 1.54 5.30 -0.21
CA ALA A 130 1.22 4.13 -1.04
C ALA A 130 -0.23 3.65 -0.88
N VAL A 131 -0.92 4.08 0.17
CA VAL A 131 -2.28 3.63 0.51
C VAL A 131 -3.30 4.49 -0.21
N THR A 132 -4.04 3.88 -1.12
CA THR A 132 -5.08 4.53 -1.91
C THR A 132 -6.48 3.96 -1.64
N GLU A 133 -6.57 2.85 -0.90
CA GLU A 133 -7.84 2.17 -0.65
C GLU A 133 -7.98 1.64 0.77
N PHE A 134 -9.14 1.87 1.39
CA PHE A 134 -9.48 1.37 2.72
C PHE A 134 -10.81 0.60 2.67
N GLN A 135 -10.78 -0.71 2.92
CA GLN A 135 -11.99 -1.54 2.88
C GLN A 135 -12.57 -1.81 4.27
N VAL A 136 -13.84 -1.44 4.49
CA VAL A 136 -14.55 -1.56 5.78
C VAL A 136 -15.84 -2.35 5.63
N GLN A 137 -16.16 -3.19 6.60
CA GLN A 137 -17.36 -4.03 6.54
C GLN A 137 -18.56 -3.41 7.26
N THR A 138 -19.73 -3.48 6.64
CA THR A 138 -21.01 -3.10 7.26
C THR A 138 -21.48 -4.11 8.29
N TRP A 139 -22.28 -3.65 9.24
CA TRP A 139 -22.98 -4.47 10.23
C TRP A 139 -24.48 -4.13 10.27
N GLY A 140 -25.27 -5.02 10.86
CA GLY A 140 -26.73 -4.91 10.98
C GLY A 140 -27.43 -6.25 10.79
N GLU A 141 -28.69 -6.34 11.21
CA GLU A 141 -29.50 -7.56 11.06
C GLU A 141 -30.13 -7.68 9.65
N ASP A 142 -30.37 -6.54 9.00
CA ASP A 142 -31.06 -6.46 7.71
C ASP A 142 -30.33 -5.58 6.69
N SER A 143 -30.88 -5.54 5.47
CA SER A 143 -30.29 -4.78 4.37
C SER A 143 -30.30 -3.26 4.60
N ASP A 144 -31.28 -2.74 5.34
CA ASP A 144 -31.44 -1.30 5.55
C ASP A 144 -30.39 -0.79 6.54
N GLU A 145 -30.12 -1.53 7.62
CA GLU A 145 -29.04 -1.22 8.56
C GLU A 145 -27.67 -1.31 7.89
N MET A 146 -27.40 -2.38 7.13
CA MET A 146 -26.15 -2.52 6.40
C MET A 146 -25.95 -1.38 5.39
N TRP A 147 -27.00 -1.01 4.65
CA TRP A 147 -26.94 0.11 3.72
C TRP A 147 -26.70 1.45 4.45
N LYS A 148 -27.41 1.73 5.56
CA LYS A 148 -27.23 2.97 6.35
C LYS A 148 -25.79 3.14 6.84
N ASN A 149 -25.21 2.08 7.39
CA ASN A 149 -23.83 2.10 7.87
C ASN A 149 -22.85 2.20 6.69
N GLY A 150 -23.09 1.44 5.61
CA GLY A 150 -22.27 1.46 4.41
C GLY A 150 -22.20 2.82 3.72
N ILE A 151 -23.34 3.47 3.50
CA ILE A 151 -23.39 4.79 2.85
C ILE A 151 -22.78 5.88 3.75
N ALA A 152 -22.91 5.75 5.08
CA ALA A 152 -22.29 6.68 6.02
C ALA A 152 -20.76 6.59 6.00
N LEU A 153 -20.21 5.37 5.89
CA LEU A 153 -18.78 5.13 5.75
C LEU A 153 -18.26 5.63 4.40
N ALA A 154 -18.89 5.23 3.30
CA ALA A 154 -18.45 5.58 1.94
C ALA A 154 -18.40 7.10 1.70
N LYS A 155 -19.31 7.87 2.31
CA LYS A 155 -19.37 9.33 2.16
C LYS A 155 -18.17 10.07 2.76
N ARG A 156 -17.36 9.42 3.59
CA ARG A 156 -16.20 10.06 4.23
C ARG A 156 -15.07 10.29 3.25
N ASP A 157 -14.86 9.33 2.37
CA ASP A 157 -13.95 9.42 1.24
C ASP A 157 -14.43 8.47 0.13
N PRO A 158 -15.28 8.96 -0.79
CA PRO A 158 -15.88 8.12 -1.84
C PRO A 158 -14.86 7.50 -2.80
N ASP A 159 -13.69 8.12 -2.94
CA ASP A 159 -12.65 7.67 -3.84
C ASP A 159 -11.78 6.58 -3.18
N ALA A 160 -11.54 6.66 -1.87
CA ALA A 160 -10.68 5.71 -1.15
C ALA A 160 -11.43 4.57 -0.44
N ILE A 161 -12.65 4.79 0.04
CA ILE A 161 -13.37 3.81 0.87
C ILE A 161 -14.15 2.81 0.01
N VAL A 162 -13.97 1.52 0.30
CA VAL A 162 -14.77 0.42 -0.27
C VAL A 162 -15.55 -0.27 0.84
N VAL A 163 -16.83 -0.49 0.59
CA VAL A 163 -17.74 -1.07 1.58
C VAL A 163 -17.85 -2.58 1.36
N LYS A 164 -17.48 -3.35 2.38
CA LYS A 164 -17.60 -4.81 2.40
C LYS A 164 -18.97 -5.22 2.94
N VAL A 165 -19.66 -6.09 2.22
CA VAL A 165 -20.98 -6.60 2.60
C VAL A 165 -20.97 -8.12 2.49
N PRO A 166 -21.50 -8.88 3.48
CA PRO A 166 -21.45 -10.33 3.45
C PRO A 166 -22.27 -10.91 2.28
N ALA A 167 -21.83 -12.04 1.72
CA ALA A 167 -22.48 -12.75 0.62
C ALA A 167 -23.77 -13.51 1.06
N THR A 168 -24.68 -12.81 1.75
CA THR A 168 -26.00 -13.28 2.18
C THR A 168 -27.10 -12.56 1.41
N LEU A 169 -28.34 -13.04 1.46
CA LEU A 169 -29.45 -12.38 0.74
C LEU A 169 -29.64 -10.92 1.16
N GLU A 170 -29.66 -10.63 2.46
CA GLU A 170 -29.77 -9.25 2.96
C GLU A 170 -28.54 -8.42 2.63
N GLY A 171 -27.35 -9.02 2.69
CA GLY A 171 -26.13 -8.35 2.27
C GLY A 171 -26.15 -7.97 0.79
N ILE A 172 -26.59 -8.85 -0.10
CA ILE A 172 -26.68 -8.55 -1.54
C ILE A 172 -27.73 -7.48 -1.83
N LYS A 173 -28.85 -7.44 -1.10
CA LYS A 173 -29.81 -6.32 -1.20
C LYS A 173 -29.17 -4.98 -0.82
N ALA A 174 -28.44 -4.94 0.29
CA ALA A 174 -27.71 -3.74 0.72
C ALA A 174 -26.63 -3.34 -0.30
N ALA A 175 -25.83 -4.30 -0.76
CA ALA A 175 -24.80 -4.09 -1.78
C ALA A 175 -25.38 -3.54 -3.08
N ASN A 176 -26.50 -4.07 -3.56
CA ASN A 176 -27.16 -3.56 -4.76
C ASN A 176 -27.63 -2.10 -4.60
N ALA A 177 -28.14 -1.74 -3.42
CA ALA A 177 -28.50 -0.35 -3.13
C ALA A 177 -27.26 0.56 -3.06
N LEU A 178 -26.18 0.12 -2.40
CA LEU A 178 -24.92 0.86 -2.32
C LEU A 178 -24.30 1.09 -3.71
N VAL A 179 -24.27 0.07 -4.58
CA VAL A 179 -23.76 0.21 -5.95
C VAL A 179 -24.64 1.17 -6.77
N ALA A 180 -25.96 1.13 -6.59
CA ALA A 180 -26.87 2.09 -7.23
C ALA A 180 -26.60 3.54 -6.78
N ASP A 181 -26.09 3.73 -5.56
CA ASP A 181 -25.65 5.03 -5.01
C ASP A 181 -24.20 5.39 -5.42
N GLY A 182 -23.53 4.58 -6.25
CA GLY A 182 -22.18 4.81 -6.73
C GLY A 182 -21.07 4.41 -5.74
N VAL A 183 -21.40 3.66 -4.69
CA VAL A 183 -20.43 3.19 -3.70
C VAL A 183 -19.67 1.97 -4.24
N ARG A 184 -18.34 1.96 -4.05
CA ARG A 184 -17.53 0.78 -4.35
C ARG A 184 -17.78 -0.32 -3.33
N VAL A 185 -18.03 -1.54 -3.80
CA VAL A 185 -18.45 -2.65 -2.93
C VAL A 185 -17.59 -3.90 -3.09
N THR A 186 -17.29 -4.53 -1.96
CA THR A 186 -16.71 -5.87 -1.85
C THR A 186 -17.73 -6.85 -1.30
N ILE A 187 -18.04 -7.92 -2.03
CA ILE A 187 -18.83 -9.03 -1.53
C ILE A 187 -17.93 -9.95 -0.71
N THR A 188 -18.02 -9.87 0.62
CA THR A 188 -17.14 -10.58 1.55
C THR A 188 -17.76 -11.86 2.11
N ALA A 189 -16.97 -12.66 2.83
CA ALA A 189 -17.38 -13.97 3.32
C ALA A 189 -17.90 -14.88 2.19
N ALA A 190 -17.21 -14.83 1.04
CA ALA A 190 -17.48 -15.69 -0.09
C ALA A 190 -16.76 -17.04 0.09
N TYR A 191 -17.41 -18.10 -0.34
CA TYR A 191 -16.94 -19.47 -0.17
C TYR A 191 -17.27 -20.37 -1.37
N ALA A 192 -17.95 -19.90 -2.42
CA ALA A 192 -18.30 -20.75 -3.56
C ALA A 192 -18.27 -19.99 -4.89
N PRO A 193 -17.85 -20.61 -6.01
CA PRO A 193 -17.64 -19.89 -7.28
C PRO A 193 -18.89 -19.19 -7.81
N HIS A 194 -20.09 -19.74 -7.59
CA HIS A 194 -21.33 -19.11 -8.02
C HIS A 194 -21.59 -17.74 -7.37
N GLN A 195 -20.94 -17.40 -6.25
CA GLN A 195 -21.05 -16.07 -5.63
C GLN A 195 -20.35 -14.98 -6.45
N VAL A 196 -19.44 -15.34 -7.36
CA VAL A 196 -18.89 -14.42 -8.37
C VAL A 196 -19.99 -13.94 -9.30
N LEU A 197 -20.91 -14.83 -9.72
CA LEU A 197 -22.04 -14.45 -10.57
C LEU A 197 -22.98 -13.48 -9.85
N ILE A 198 -23.18 -13.68 -8.55
CA ILE A 198 -23.99 -12.80 -7.71
C ILE A 198 -23.37 -11.40 -7.68
N ALA A 199 -22.08 -11.30 -7.36
CA ALA A 199 -21.36 -10.03 -7.28
C ALA A 199 -21.32 -9.31 -8.64
N ALA A 200 -21.02 -10.03 -9.73
CA ALA A 200 -21.03 -9.49 -11.08
C ALA A 200 -22.42 -8.98 -11.49
N SER A 201 -23.51 -9.67 -11.10
CA SER A 201 -24.88 -9.28 -11.47
C SER A 201 -25.33 -7.93 -10.90
N ILE A 202 -24.70 -7.47 -9.81
CA ILE A 202 -24.98 -6.19 -9.17
C ILE A 202 -23.86 -5.16 -9.40
N GLY A 203 -22.83 -5.50 -10.19
CA GLY A 203 -21.71 -4.60 -10.48
C GLY A 203 -20.79 -4.32 -9.29
N ALA A 204 -20.59 -5.29 -8.39
CA ALA A 204 -19.63 -5.15 -7.29
C ALA A 204 -18.17 -5.10 -7.82
N ASN A 205 -17.31 -4.36 -7.13
CA ASN A 205 -15.90 -4.19 -7.50
C ASN A 205 -15.05 -5.41 -7.10
N TYR A 206 -15.41 -6.06 -6.00
CA TYR A 206 -14.64 -7.17 -5.47
C TYR A 206 -15.52 -8.33 -4.98
N VAL A 207 -14.94 -9.53 -5.01
CA VAL A 207 -15.38 -10.68 -4.22
C VAL A 207 -14.24 -11.12 -3.33
N ALA A 208 -14.48 -11.27 -2.03
CA ALA A 208 -13.45 -11.66 -1.07
C ALA A 208 -13.68 -13.10 -0.54
N PRO A 209 -13.09 -14.13 -1.19
CA PRO A 209 -13.11 -15.49 -0.69
C PRO A 209 -12.12 -15.70 0.45
N TYR A 210 -12.52 -16.50 1.45
CA TYR A 210 -11.70 -16.75 2.64
C TYR A 210 -10.96 -18.08 2.51
N LEU A 211 -9.75 -18.05 1.96
CA LEU A 211 -8.94 -19.24 1.65
C LEU A 211 -8.72 -20.12 2.88
N GLY A 212 -8.12 -19.58 3.92
CA GLY A 212 -7.78 -20.31 5.14
C GLY A 212 -9.01 -20.93 5.78
N ARG A 213 -10.13 -20.19 5.87
CA ARG A 213 -11.37 -20.74 6.43
C ARG A 213 -11.96 -21.90 5.61
N MET A 214 -11.81 -21.89 4.29
CA MET A 214 -12.19 -23.05 3.47
C MET A 214 -11.30 -24.25 3.77
N ASN A 215 -9.99 -24.04 3.84
CA ASN A 215 -9.01 -25.10 4.12
C ASN A 215 -9.23 -25.69 5.53
N ASP A 216 -9.46 -24.84 6.52
CA ASP A 216 -9.75 -25.22 7.92
C ASP A 216 -11.03 -26.08 8.01
N ALA A 217 -11.98 -25.87 7.09
CA ALA A 217 -13.21 -26.66 6.96
C ALA A 217 -13.04 -27.93 6.09
N GLY A 218 -11.82 -28.29 5.69
CA GLY A 218 -11.53 -29.48 4.88
C GLY A 218 -11.94 -29.36 3.41
N ARG A 219 -12.10 -28.14 2.91
CA ARG A 219 -12.50 -27.86 1.51
C ARG A 219 -11.27 -27.47 0.68
N ASP A 220 -11.36 -27.67 -0.63
CA ASP A 220 -10.34 -27.18 -1.57
C ASP A 220 -10.51 -25.67 -1.79
N GLY A 221 -9.91 -24.87 -0.90
CA GLY A 221 -9.95 -23.41 -1.00
C GLY A 221 -9.18 -22.89 -2.21
N MET A 222 -8.05 -23.50 -2.54
CA MET A 222 -7.22 -23.10 -3.70
C MET A 222 -7.98 -23.31 -5.01
N GLY A 223 -8.52 -24.51 -5.25
CA GLY A 223 -9.31 -24.81 -6.44
C GLY A 223 -10.57 -23.94 -6.53
N THR A 224 -11.20 -23.64 -5.39
CA THR A 224 -12.36 -22.73 -5.34
C THR A 224 -11.99 -21.32 -5.82
N ILE A 225 -10.89 -20.76 -5.34
CA ILE A 225 -10.45 -19.40 -5.71
C ILE A 225 -9.99 -19.34 -7.17
N ILE A 226 -9.29 -20.37 -7.66
CA ILE A 226 -8.91 -20.46 -9.07
C ILE A 226 -10.17 -20.47 -9.95
N SER A 227 -11.17 -21.27 -9.60
CA SER A 227 -12.44 -21.30 -10.34
C SER A 227 -13.17 -19.95 -10.29
N MET A 228 -13.07 -19.20 -9.17
CA MET A 228 -13.59 -17.83 -9.09
C MET A 228 -12.87 -16.88 -10.05
N GLN A 229 -11.54 -16.92 -10.10
CA GLN A 229 -10.74 -16.10 -11.02
C GLN A 229 -11.05 -16.43 -12.48
N GLU A 230 -11.08 -17.72 -12.84
CA GLU A 230 -11.44 -18.16 -14.19
C GLU A 230 -12.85 -17.71 -14.58
N THR A 231 -13.78 -17.65 -13.62
CA THR A 231 -15.14 -17.14 -13.86
C THR A 231 -15.13 -15.63 -14.14
N VAL A 232 -14.35 -14.84 -13.39
CA VAL A 232 -14.18 -13.40 -13.63
C VAL A 232 -13.58 -13.16 -15.02
N ASP A 233 -12.52 -13.88 -15.36
CA ASP A 233 -11.83 -13.76 -16.65
C ASP A 233 -12.78 -14.11 -17.81
N ALA A 234 -13.56 -15.19 -17.67
CA ALA A 234 -14.52 -15.62 -18.68
C ALA A 234 -15.71 -14.66 -18.85
N LEU A 235 -16.05 -13.87 -17.82
CA LEU A 235 -17.04 -12.82 -17.89
C LEU A 235 -16.49 -11.52 -18.49
N GLU A 236 -15.18 -11.43 -18.75
CA GLU A 236 -14.48 -10.21 -19.16
C GLU A 236 -14.79 -9.03 -18.20
N SER A 237 -14.86 -9.33 -16.91
CA SER A 237 -15.23 -8.36 -15.87
C SER A 237 -13.99 -7.72 -15.25
N ASP A 238 -14.04 -6.42 -15.00
CA ASP A 238 -13.01 -5.68 -14.23
C ASP A 238 -13.11 -5.95 -12.71
N MET A 239 -14.08 -6.76 -12.26
CA MET A 239 -14.22 -7.16 -10.86
C MET A 239 -12.99 -7.96 -10.41
N ARG A 240 -12.55 -7.78 -9.17
CA ARG A 240 -11.33 -8.41 -8.66
C ARG A 240 -11.63 -9.44 -7.58
N ILE A 241 -10.90 -10.56 -7.57
CA ILE A 241 -10.95 -11.53 -6.49
C ILE A 241 -9.96 -11.10 -5.40
N LEU A 242 -10.48 -10.49 -4.32
CA LEU A 242 -9.70 -10.12 -3.14
C LEU A 242 -9.46 -11.37 -2.26
N VAL A 243 -8.40 -12.11 -2.53
CA VAL A 243 -8.06 -13.31 -1.76
C VAL A 243 -7.76 -12.91 -0.31
N ALA A 244 -8.57 -13.41 0.62
CA ALA A 244 -8.47 -13.10 2.04
C ALA A 244 -8.24 -14.36 2.87
N SER A 245 -7.95 -14.17 4.17
CA SER A 245 -7.69 -15.27 5.11
C SER A 245 -6.53 -16.18 4.66
N VAL A 246 -5.51 -15.64 4.01
CA VAL A 246 -4.29 -16.38 3.63
C VAL A 246 -3.49 -16.76 4.88
N ARG A 247 -2.88 -17.94 4.90
CA ARG A 247 -2.18 -18.47 6.09
C ARG A 247 -0.67 -18.50 5.94
N THR A 248 -0.16 -18.59 4.70
CA THR A 248 1.27 -18.69 4.39
C THR A 248 1.65 -17.87 3.16
N ALA A 249 2.89 -17.41 3.08
CA ALA A 249 3.38 -16.65 1.93
C ALA A 249 3.37 -17.50 0.63
N ALA A 250 3.58 -18.81 0.75
CA ALA A 250 3.57 -19.73 -0.39
C ALA A 250 2.20 -19.85 -1.08
N GLU A 251 1.10 -19.62 -0.37
CA GLU A 251 -0.25 -19.61 -0.95
C GLU A 251 -0.43 -18.41 -1.90
N LEU A 252 0.10 -17.23 -1.55
CA LEU A 252 0.07 -16.05 -2.41
C LEU A 252 0.72 -16.34 -3.74
N SER A 253 1.98 -16.79 -3.74
CA SER A 253 2.74 -17.05 -4.97
C SER A 253 2.04 -18.07 -5.88
N LYS A 254 1.41 -19.09 -5.29
CA LYS A 254 0.65 -20.11 -6.05
C LYS A 254 -0.59 -19.53 -6.72
N LEU A 255 -1.37 -18.71 -6.01
CA LEU A 255 -2.57 -18.07 -6.55
C LEU A 255 -2.22 -16.97 -7.55
N ALA A 256 -1.16 -16.21 -7.30
CA ALA A 256 -0.65 -15.21 -8.23
C ALA A 256 -0.23 -15.82 -9.56
N ALA A 257 0.44 -16.97 -9.54
CA ALA A 257 0.76 -17.74 -10.74
C ALA A 257 -0.48 -18.29 -11.49
N LYS A 258 -1.68 -18.17 -10.91
CA LYS A 258 -2.96 -18.56 -11.49
C LYS A 258 -3.86 -17.36 -11.84
N GLY A 259 -3.31 -16.15 -11.83
CA GLY A 259 -4.01 -14.95 -12.27
C GLY A 259 -4.66 -14.14 -11.16
N CYS A 260 -4.66 -14.60 -9.91
CA CYS A 260 -5.13 -13.79 -8.79
C CYS A 260 -4.13 -12.66 -8.52
N ASP A 261 -4.59 -11.41 -8.55
CA ASP A 261 -3.73 -10.23 -8.44
C ASP A 261 -4.06 -9.34 -7.23
N THR A 262 -5.01 -9.76 -6.40
CA THR A 262 -5.52 -8.96 -5.28
C THR A 262 -5.54 -9.79 -4.01
N PHE A 263 -4.79 -9.37 -3.00
CA PHE A 263 -4.67 -10.11 -1.74
C PHE A 263 -4.81 -9.19 -0.56
N THR A 264 -5.46 -9.65 0.50
CA THR A 264 -5.35 -9.06 1.82
C THR A 264 -4.71 -10.05 2.79
N ILE A 265 -3.64 -9.63 3.45
CA ILE A 265 -2.80 -10.49 4.29
C ILE A 265 -2.56 -9.88 5.66
N SER A 266 -2.45 -10.74 6.67
CA SER A 266 -2.07 -10.31 8.02
C SER A 266 -0.59 -9.95 8.09
N GLU A 267 -0.21 -9.20 9.13
CA GLU A 267 1.18 -8.91 9.47
C GLU A 267 2.05 -10.17 9.47
N LYS A 268 1.56 -11.27 10.07
CA LYS A 268 2.29 -12.52 10.12
C LYS A 268 2.70 -13.01 8.73
N VAL A 269 1.78 -12.98 7.77
CA VAL A 269 2.05 -13.43 6.40
C VAL A 269 2.94 -12.43 5.67
N ALA A 270 2.77 -11.13 5.91
CA ALA A 270 3.68 -10.10 5.40
C ALA A 270 5.13 -10.32 5.87
N ALA A 271 5.33 -10.61 7.17
CA ALA A 271 6.63 -10.96 7.73
C ALA A 271 7.23 -12.23 7.10
N GLU A 272 6.39 -13.25 6.87
CA GLU A 272 6.82 -14.50 6.25
C GLU A 272 7.38 -14.31 4.83
N MET A 273 6.91 -13.30 4.07
CA MET A 273 7.41 -13.01 2.72
C MET A 273 8.90 -12.64 2.69
N PHE A 274 9.46 -12.17 3.81
CA PHE A 274 10.87 -11.78 3.91
C PHE A 274 11.73 -12.82 4.65
N ALA A 275 11.11 -13.88 5.18
CA ALA A 275 11.75 -14.82 6.11
C ALA A 275 12.49 -15.99 5.42
N ASP A 276 13.12 -15.76 4.26
CA ASP A 276 13.93 -16.79 3.60
C ASP A 276 15.39 -16.79 4.14
N PRO A 277 15.87 -17.92 4.70
CA PRO A 277 17.23 -18.01 5.25
C PRO A 277 18.34 -17.78 4.21
N LEU A 278 18.13 -18.21 2.96
CA LEU A 278 19.12 -18.02 1.89
C LEU A 278 19.21 -16.55 1.49
N THR A 279 18.08 -15.84 1.45
CA THR A 279 18.06 -14.39 1.23
C THR A 279 18.85 -13.67 2.31
N THR A 280 18.59 -14.01 3.57
CA THR A 280 19.27 -13.38 4.71
C THR A 280 20.77 -13.62 4.66
N GLN A 281 21.18 -14.87 4.40
CA GLN A 281 22.59 -15.22 4.30
C GLN A 281 23.27 -14.50 3.13
N ALA A 282 22.64 -14.46 1.96
CA ALA A 282 23.19 -13.78 0.80
C ALA A 282 23.40 -12.27 1.05
N ALA A 283 22.42 -11.61 1.69
CA ALA A 283 22.53 -10.19 2.05
C ALA A 283 23.72 -9.93 2.99
N LEU A 284 23.90 -10.78 4.01
CA LEU A 284 25.05 -10.70 4.92
C LEU A 284 26.38 -10.92 4.19
N ASP A 285 26.44 -11.87 3.26
CA ASP A 285 27.64 -12.16 2.48
C ASP A 285 28.03 -10.97 1.58
N PHE A 286 27.04 -10.25 1.02
CA PHE A 286 27.27 -9.04 0.23
C PHE A 286 27.83 -7.90 1.09
N GLU A 287 27.26 -7.66 2.27
CA GLU A 287 27.76 -6.63 3.19
C GLU A 287 29.19 -6.95 3.66
N ASN A 288 29.45 -8.21 3.98
CA ASN A 288 30.80 -8.65 4.34
C ASN A 288 31.79 -8.46 3.18
N ALA A 289 31.36 -8.69 1.93
CA ALA A 289 32.19 -8.43 0.76
C ALA A 289 32.45 -6.94 0.56
N ALA A 290 31.44 -6.09 0.68
CA ALA A 290 31.57 -4.65 0.59
C ALA A 290 32.51 -4.09 1.66
N ALA A 291 32.38 -4.54 2.92
CA ALA A 291 33.23 -4.13 4.04
C ALA A 291 34.72 -4.45 3.81
N ARG A 292 35.03 -5.59 3.18
CA ARG A 292 36.42 -5.95 2.81
C ARG A 292 37.02 -5.04 1.74
N MET A 293 36.18 -4.41 0.92
CA MET A 293 36.58 -3.52 -0.16
C MET A 293 36.44 -2.04 0.19
N ALA A 294 35.96 -1.72 1.40
CA ALA A 294 35.80 -0.35 1.84
C ALA A 294 37.13 0.42 1.79
N PRO A 295 37.14 1.69 1.34
CA PRO A 295 38.36 2.48 1.30
C PRO A 295 38.95 2.57 2.71
N LYS A 296 40.24 2.24 2.84
CA LYS A 296 40.93 2.33 4.13
C LYS A 296 40.86 3.77 4.63
N PRO A 297 40.63 3.99 5.93
CA PRO A 297 40.67 5.33 6.49
C PRO A 297 42.01 5.99 6.15
N PRO A 298 42.02 7.30 5.88
CA PRO A 298 43.26 8.01 5.59
C PRO A 298 44.27 7.73 6.71
N LYS A 299 45.50 7.39 6.33
CA LYS A 299 46.58 7.18 7.29
C LYS A 299 46.72 8.48 8.09
N GLU A 300 46.50 8.42 9.40
CA GLU A 300 46.88 9.53 10.28
C GLU A 300 48.38 9.78 10.06
N GLU A 301 48.70 10.96 9.52
CA GLU A 301 50.07 11.43 9.49
C GLU A 301 50.53 11.51 10.94
N LYS A 302 51.46 10.61 11.32
CA LYS A 302 52.20 10.74 12.57
C LYS A 302 52.87 12.11 12.54
N LYS A 303 52.26 13.11 13.21
CA LYS A 303 52.95 14.36 13.54
C LYS A 303 54.28 13.93 14.17
N LYS A 304 55.39 14.25 13.49
CA LYS A 304 56.71 14.15 14.09
C LYS A 304 56.64 14.96 15.38
N VAL A 305 56.67 14.26 16.51
CA VAL A 305 56.95 14.90 17.79
C VAL A 305 58.37 15.45 17.65
N GLU A 306 58.49 16.74 17.39
CA GLU A 306 59.76 17.44 17.52
C GLU A 306 60.25 17.21 18.96
N LYS A 307 61.50 16.75 19.09
CA LYS A 307 62.14 16.59 20.39
C LYS A 307 62.06 17.93 21.14
N PRO A 308 61.72 17.94 22.43
CA PRO A 308 61.75 19.16 23.21
C PRO A 308 63.16 19.76 23.16
N VAL A 309 63.25 21.04 22.82
CA VAL A 309 64.46 21.83 23.02
C VAL A 309 64.69 21.88 24.53
N GLU A 310 65.86 21.42 24.95
CA GLU A 310 66.34 21.50 26.32
C GLU A 310 66.47 22.98 26.70
N GLN A 311 65.45 23.53 27.34
CA GLN A 311 65.53 24.86 27.96
C GLN A 311 66.15 24.67 29.35
N SER A 312 67.34 25.25 29.52
CA SER A 312 68.00 25.43 30.81
C SER A 312 67.07 26.16 31.78
N VAL A 313 66.58 25.43 32.79
CA VAL A 313 65.81 26.00 33.89
C VAL A 313 66.80 26.58 34.91
N GLU A 314 66.81 27.91 35.01
CA GLU A 314 67.35 28.64 36.15
C GLU A 314 66.47 28.35 37.38
N GLN A 315 67.09 27.89 38.47
CA GLN A 315 66.42 27.65 39.76
C GLN A 315 66.10 28.97 40.46
N PRO A 316 64.93 29.08 41.12
CA PRO A 316 64.82 29.94 42.28
C PRO A 316 64.42 29.15 43.55
N ALA A 317 65.24 29.39 44.57
CA ALA A 317 65.01 29.48 46.01
C ALA A 317 63.94 28.61 46.70
N GLU A 318 64.44 27.86 47.70
CA GLU A 318 63.73 27.15 48.76
C GLU A 318 62.68 28.02 49.47
N VAL A 319 61.49 27.46 49.70
CA VAL A 319 60.57 27.92 50.75
C VAL A 319 60.06 26.73 51.56
N GLU A 320 60.18 26.95 52.86
CA GLU A 320 59.91 26.19 54.08
C GLU A 320 58.64 25.32 54.11
N VAL A 321 58.78 24.12 54.69
CA VAL A 321 57.71 23.14 54.94
C VAL A 321 57.08 23.40 56.30
N VAL A 322 55.75 23.48 56.36
CA VAL A 322 54.96 23.43 57.61
C VAL A 322 54.04 22.20 57.56
N PRO A 323 53.94 21.36 58.61
CA PRO A 323 53.25 20.07 58.52
C PRO A 323 51.73 20.18 58.66
N ALA A 324 51.04 19.18 58.09
CA ALA A 324 49.59 19.02 58.05
C ALA A 324 48.98 18.65 59.41
N GLU A 325 47.87 19.30 59.76
CA GLU A 325 46.94 18.86 60.79
C GLU A 325 45.78 18.06 60.15
N GLU A 326 45.44 16.96 60.80
CA GLU A 326 44.33 16.06 60.50
C GLU A 326 42.98 16.76 60.69
N PHE A 327 42.05 16.54 59.75
CA PHE A 327 40.62 16.68 60.03
C PHE A 327 39.87 15.50 59.43
N THR A 328 39.46 14.60 60.32
CA THR A 328 38.35 13.68 60.12
C THR A 328 37.05 14.46 59.99
N ASN A 329 36.11 13.98 59.17
CA ASN A 329 34.70 14.06 59.48
C ASN A 329 33.94 12.97 58.73
N ASP A 330 33.41 12.05 59.53
CA ASP A 330 32.23 11.25 59.27
C ASP A 330 31.07 12.13 58.78
N ILE A 331 30.19 11.58 57.94
CA ILE A 331 28.73 11.75 58.01
C ILE A 331 28.11 10.60 57.21
N ASP A 332 27.52 9.67 57.96
CA ASP A 332 26.42 8.78 57.57
C ASP A 332 25.22 9.59 57.05
N THR A 333 24.44 9.02 56.13
CA THR A 333 23.01 8.71 56.35
C THR A 333 22.42 8.02 55.12
N ASP A 334 21.78 6.87 55.39
CA ASP A 334 20.65 6.30 54.65
C ASP A 334 19.44 7.25 54.57
#